data_AF-A0AAJ2A8X8-F1
#
_entry.id   AF-A0AAJ2A8X8-F1
#
_cell.length_a   1.000
_cell.length_b   1.000
_cell.length_c   1.000
_cell.angle_alpha   90.00
_cell.angle_beta   90.00
_cell.angle_gamma   90.00
#
_symmetry.space_group_name_H-M   'P 1'
#
loop_
_entity.id
_entity.type
_entity.pdbx_description
1 polymer ?
#
loop_
_entity_poly.entity_id
_entity_poly.type
_entity_poly.pdbx_seq_one_letter_code
_entity_poly.pdbx_strand_id
1 'polypeptide(L)'
;MVENQFGIEVLNLKIKTTQSFDAGYISSLGYSVANQSNPSTMKSPIREYDKLEHGGEVTSGSPFSMFMGRRLARLGDTAQCDLHGATMIVEADTRFPDRDGQPYAMHYHRCACGCRLISSLQNVNFA
;
A
#
# COMPACT_ATOMS: atom_id res chain seq x y z
N MET A 1 1.25 -61.42 -15.55
CA MET A 1 1.22 -60.54 -16.74
C MET A 1 -0.07 -59.74 -16.60
N VAL A 2 -0.09 -58.53 -16.04
CA VAL A 2 0.69 -57.34 -16.43
C VAL A 2 1.07 -56.55 -15.18
N GLU A 3 2.32 -56.12 -15.10
CA GLU A 3 2.84 -55.20 -14.08
C GLU A 3 2.51 -53.75 -14.48
N ASN A 4 2.28 -52.88 -13.51
CA ASN A 4 2.74 -51.50 -13.63
C ASN A 4 3.01 -50.91 -12.24
N GLN A 5 4.30 -50.95 -11.88
CA GLN A 5 4.92 -50.27 -10.76
C GLN A 5 4.96 -48.75 -11.06
N PHE A 6 4.62 -47.90 -10.10
CA PHE A 6 5.26 -46.59 -9.95
C PHE A 6 5.19 -46.14 -8.49
N GLY A 7 6.25 -46.45 -7.74
CA GLY A 7 6.70 -45.60 -6.64
C GLY A 7 7.68 -44.58 -7.20
N ILE A 8 7.51 -43.29 -6.89
CA ILE A 8 8.53 -42.27 -7.11
C ILE A 8 8.46 -41.26 -5.96
N GLU A 9 9.51 -41.23 -5.13
CA GLU A 9 9.87 -40.08 -4.28
C GLU A 9 10.16 -38.87 -5.16
N VAL A 10 9.54 -37.72 -4.88
CA VAL A 10 9.98 -36.43 -5.41
C VAL A 10 9.99 -35.36 -4.31
N LEU A 11 11.13 -35.31 -3.63
CA LEU A 11 11.94 -34.11 -3.33
C LEU A 11 11.22 -32.75 -3.29
N ASN A 12 11.34 -32.11 -2.13
CA ASN A 12 11.27 -30.66 -1.87
C ASN A 12 11.38 -29.77 -3.13
N LEU A 13 10.24 -29.33 -3.65
CA LEU A 13 10.16 -28.33 -4.71
C LEU A 13 9.39 -27.10 -4.22
N LYS A 14 10.14 -26.00 -4.14
CA LYS A 14 9.71 -24.61 -3.95
C LYS A 14 8.36 -24.36 -4.63
N ILE A 15 7.36 -23.97 -3.84
CA ILE A 15 6.05 -23.54 -4.32
C ILE A 15 6.24 -22.24 -5.11
N LYS A 16 6.50 -22.35 -6.41
CA LYS A 16 6.30 -21.29 -7.41
C LYS A 16 5.04 -21.63 -8.18
N THR A 17 3.89 -21.18 -7.68
CA THR A 17 2.71 -21.02 -8.54
C THR A 17 1.83 -19.91 -7.99
N THR A 18 1.88 -18.75 -8.64
CA THR A 18 0.81 -17.77 -8.62
C THR A 18 -0.27 -18.30 -9.56
N GLN A 19 -1.08 -19.25 -9.11
CA GLN A 19 -2.34 -19.52 -9.79
C GLN A 19 -3.31 -18.43 -9.32
N SER A 20 -3.59 -17.48 -10.20
CA SER A 20 -4.77 -16.64 -10.08
C SER A 20 -5.97 -17.55 -10.22
N PHE A 21 -6.60 -17.90 -9.10
CA PHE A 21 -7.90 -18.55 -9.11
C PHE A 21 -8.92 -17.49 -9.50
N ASP A 22 -9.63 -17.69 -10.61
CA ASP A 22 -10.76 -16.85 -10.97
C ASP A 22 -11.76 -16.84 -9.82
N ALA A 23 -12.23 -15.64 -9.45
CA ALA A 23 -13.16 -15.42 -8.35
C ALA A 23 -14.46 -16.26 -8.43
N GLY A 24 -14.75 -16.86 -9.59
CA GLY A 24 -15.88 -17.78 -9.78
C GLY A 24 -15.74 -19.11 -9.03
N TYR A 25 -14.53 -19.69 -8.90
CA TYR A 25 -14.36 -21.04 -8.33
C TYR A 25 -14.56 -21.08 -6.81
N ILE A 26 -14.20 -20.01 -6.09
CA ILE A 26 -14.38 -19.91 -4.63
C ILE A 26 -15.85 -19.75 -4.21
N SER A 27 -16.72 -19.26 -5.10
CA SER A 27 -18.13 -19.04 -4.81
C SER A 27 -19.00 -20.32 -4.81
N SER A 28 -18.57 -21.37 -5.53
CA SER A 28 -19.32 -22.63 -5.66
C SER A 28 -19.12 -23.60 -4.48
N LEU A 29 -18.09 -23.39 -3.66
CA LEU A 29 -17.77 -24.21 -2.50
C LEU A 29 -18.38 -23.69 -1.19
N GLY A 30 -19.22 -22.65 -1.22
CA GLY A 30 -19.85 -22.08 -0.03
C GLY A 30 -18.87 -21.39 0.93
N TYR A 31 -17.60 -21.24 0.54
CA TYR A 31 -16.65 -20.41 1.27
C TYR A 31 -17.01 -18.94 1.03
N SER A 32 -17.59 -18.32 2.05
CA SER A 32 -17.60 -16.86 2.10
C SER A 32 -16.15 -16.39 2.16
N VAL A 33 -15.72 -15.59 1.19
CA VAL A 33 -14.60 -14.68 1.42
C VAL A 33 -15.07 -13.79 2.57
N ALA A 34 -14.68 -14.16 3.80
CA ALA A 34 -14.83 -13.32 4.97
C ALA A 34 -14.40 -11.92 4.54
N ASN A 35 -15.24 -10.93 4.85
CA ASN A 35 -15.01 -9.51 4.62
C ASN A 35 -13.61 -9.14 5.08
N GLN A 36 -12.63 -9.32 4.19
CA GLN A 36 -11.31 -8.80 4.34
C GLN A 36 -11.56 -7.32 4.19
N SER A 37 -11.63 -6.59 5.32
CA SER A 37 -11.17 -5.21 5.32
C SER A 37 -9.79 -5.29 4.69
N ASN A 38 -9.76 -5.07 3.38
CA ASN A 38 -8.60 -5.35 2.56
C ASN A 38 -7.48 -4.54 3.22
N PRO A 39 -6.33 -5.14 3.60
CA PRO A 39 -5.24 -4.36 4.18
C PRO A 39 -4.78 -3.22 3.25
N SER A 40 -5.26 -3.20 2.00
CA SER A 40 -5.16 -2.09 1.05
C SER A 40 -6.01 -0.83 1.35
N THR A 41 -6.93 -0.82 2.33
CA THR A 41 -7.78 0.35 2.64
C THR A 41 -7.43 1.03 3.97
N MET A 42 -6.18 0.97 4.41
CA MET A 42 -5.73 1.80 5.53
C MET A 42 -5.70 3.27 5.09
N LYS A 43 -6.61 4.10 5.61
CA LYS A 43 -6.63 5.55 5.35
C LYS A 43 -5.85 6.29 6.44
N SER A 44 -4.64 5.82 6.73
CA SER A 44 -3.75 6.53 7.66
C SER A 44 -3.10 7.69 6.91
N PRO A 45 -3.17 8.93 7.42
CA PRO A 45 -2.59 10.07 6.73
C PRO A 45 -1.07 9.99 6.70
N ILE A 46 -0.48 10.56 5.66
CA ILE A 46 0.97 10.77 5.56
C ILE A 46 1.33 12.14 6.12
N ARG A 47 2.48 12.23 6.77
CA ARG A 47 3.05 13.47 7.30
C ARG A 47 4.43 13.74 6.72
N GLU A 48 4.86 15.00 6.75
CA GLU A 48 6.26 15.38 6.56
C GLU A 48 7.16 14.50 7.43
N TYR A 49 8.28 13.99 6.90
CA TYR A 49 9.22 13.00 7.45
C TYR A 49 8.75 11.53 7.48
N ASP A 50 7.53 11.22 7.00
CA ASP A 50 7.12 9.82 6.84
C ASP A 50 7.90 9.18 5.70
N LYS A 51 8.15 7.87 5.83
CA LYS A 51 9.10 7.16 4.97
C LYS A 51 8.46 6.67 3.68
N LEU A 52 9.29 6.43 2.68
CA LEU A 52 8.89 5.67 1.48
C LEU A 52 9.32 4.21 1.66
N GLU A 53 8.67 3.30 0.94
CA GLU A 53 8.83 1.85 1.13
C GLU A 53 10.27 1.32 0.94
N HIS A 54 11.11 2.04 0.19
CA HIS A 54 12.52 1.70 -0.04
C HIS A 54 13.49 2.73 0.55
N GLY A 55 13.06 3.49 1.56
CA GLY A 55 13.86 4.57 2.15
C GLY A 55 13.56 5.94 1.53
N GLY A 56 14.13 6.97 2.14
CA GLY A 56 13.78 8.37 1.90
C GLY A 56 12.60 8.83 2.76
N GLU A 57 12.11 10.04 2.49
CA GLU A 57 11.04 10.65 3.29
C GLU A 57 10.29 11.78 2.58
N VAL A 58 9.10 12.08 3.08
CA VAL A 58 8.34 13.26 2.67
C VAL A 58 8.98 14.53 3.21
N THR A 59 9.16 15.55 2.37
CA THR A 59 9.92 16.78 2.69
C THR A 59 9.06 18.04 2.75
N SER A 60 7.81 18.00 2.27
CA SER A 60 6.85 19.10 2.45
C SER A 60 5.48 18.60 2.90
N GLY A 61 4.62 19.55 3.27
CA GLY A 61 3.29 19.27 3.78
C GLY A 61 2.45 20.54 3.79
N SER A 62 1.20 20.42 4.20
CA SER A 62 0.24 21.52 4.33
C SER A 62 0.78 22.70 5.15
N PRO A 63 0.63 23.95 4.66
CA PRO A 63 0.93 25.14 5.45
C PRO A 63 -0.12 25.44 6.52
N PHE A 64 -1.29 24.77 6.47
CA PHE A 64 -2.43 25.04 7.36
C PHE A 64 -2.67 23.93 8.39
N SER A 65 -2.32 22.69 8.04
CA SER A 65 -2.79 21.50 8.74
C SER A 65 -1.63 20.66 9.26
N MET A 66 -1.60 20.48 10.58
CA MET A 66 -0.61 19.67 11.29
C MET A 66 -1.30 18.61 12.15
N PHE A 67 -0.68 17.44 12.24
CA PHE A 67 -1.16 16.35 13.07
C PHE A 67 -0.02 15.78 13.93
N MET A 68 -0.20 15.85 15.25
CA MET A 68 0.82 15.52 16.26
C MET A 68 2.17 16.19 15.96
N GLY A 69 2.15 17.50 15.68
CA GLY A 69 3.34 18.33 15.50
C GLY A 69 4.03 18.25 14.13
N ARG A 70 3.50 17.50 13.16
CA ARG A 70 4.05 17.39 11.79
C ARG A 70 3.01 17.76 10.74
N ARG A 71 3.42 18.44 9.67
CA ARG A 71 2.51 18.88 8.60
C ARG A 71 1.94 17.67 7.86
N LEU A 72 0.64 17.68 7.55
CA LEU A 72 0.00 16.62 6.76
C LEU A 72 0.43 16.73 5.30
N ALA A 73 0.81 15.62 4.67
CA ALA A 73 1.23 15.59 3.27
C ALA A 73 0.01 15.52 2.33
N ARG A 74 0.09 16.25 1.23
CA ARG A 74 -0.98 16.45 0.24
C ARG A 74 -0.52 16.03 -1.15
N LEU A 75 -1.47 15.98 -2.08
CA LEU A 75 -1.15 15.85 -3.50
C LEU A 75 -0.17 16.96 -3.93
N GLY A 76 0.91 16.57 -4.61
CA GLY A 76 1.94 17.49 -5.10
C GLY A 76 3.01 17.89 -4.08
N ASP A 77 2.89 17.49 -2.80
CA ASP A 77 3.97 17.72 -1.83
C ASP A 77 5.24 16.94 -2.22
N THR A 78 6.40 17.52 -1.89
CA THR A 78 7.70 16.97 -2.25
C THR A 78 8.12 15.84 -1.31
N ALA A 79 8.89 14.91 -1.86
CA ALA A 79 9.54 13.85 -1.12
C ALA A 79 10.91 13.54 -1.72
N GLN A 80 11.78 12.96 -0.92
CA GLN A 80 13.06 12.41 -1.35
C GLN A 80 12.98 10.89 -1.28
N CYS A 81 13.30 10.20 -2.37
CA CYS A 81 13.43 8.75 -2.40
C CYS A 81 14.91 8.37 -2.42
N ASP A 82 15.35 7.48 -1.53
CA ASP A 82 16.75 7.05 -1.49
C ASP A 82 17.18 6.29 -2.77
N LEU A 83 16.22 5.67 -3.47
CA LEU A 83 16.48 4.95 -4.73
C LEU A 83 16.44 5.85 -5.98
N HIS A 84 15.55 6.85 -6.01
CA HIS A 84 15.23 7.60 -7.24
C HIS A 84 15.53 9.10 -7.15
N GLY A 85 15.93 9.61 -5.98
CA GLY A 85 16.15 11.03 -5.74
C GLY A 85 14.86 11.80 -5.46
N ALA A 86 14.85 13.07 -5.82
CA ALA A 86 13.72 13.97 -5.59
C ALA A 86 12.48 13.52 -6.37
N THR A 87 11.32 13.55 -5.73
CA THR A 87 10.02 13.15 -6.28
C THR A 87 8.91 13.99 -5.64
N MET A 88 7.67 13.77 -6.08
CA MET A 88 6.48 14.36 -5.46
C MET A 88 5.37 13.33 -5.30
N ILE A 89 4.42 13.61 -4.41
CA ILE A 89 3.26 12.75 -4.18
C ILE A 89 2.25 12.94 -5.32
N VAL A 90 1.79 11.84 -5.92
CA VAL A 90 0.87 11.85 -7.09
C VAL A 90 -0.48 11.17 -6.83
N GLU A 91 -0.65 10.56 -5.65
CA GLU A 91 -1.91 9.95 -5.23
C GLU A 91 -2.40 10.54 -3.90
N ALA A 92 -3.69 10.84 -3.83
CA ALA A 92 -4.35 11.45 -2.67
C ALA A 92 -5.85 11.09 -2.65
N ASP A 93 -6.49 11.24 -1.49
CA ASP A 93 -7.92 10.92 -1.29
C ASP A 93 -8.75 12.20 -1.25
N THR A 94 -9.59 12.40 -2.27
CA THR A 94 -10.43 13.59 -2.43
C THR A 94 -11.52 13.73 -1.37
N ARG A 95 -11.79 12.69 -0.57
CA ARG A 95 -12.72 12.76 0.56
C ARG A 95 -12.16 13.58 1.73
N PHE A 96 -10.84 13.74 1.80
CA PHE A 96 -10.15 14.45 2.88
C PHE A 96 -9.32 15.60 2.31
N PRO A 97 -9.97 16.71 1.90
CA PRO A 97 -9.27 17.90 1.46
C PRO A 97 -8.75 18.72 2.65
N ASP A 98 -7.62 19.40 2.43
CA ASP A 98 -7.14 20.50 3.26
C ASP A 98 -8.00 21.76 3.06
N ARG A 99 -7.76 22.81 3.85
CA ARG A 99 -8.50 24.08 3.80
C ARG A 99 -8.48 24.75 2.43
N ASP A 100 -7.41 24.57 1.66
CA ASP A 100 -7.25 25.08 0.30
C ASP A 100 -7.79 24.13 -0.79
N GLY A 101 -8.47 23.05 -0.39
CA GLY A 101 -9.07 22.07 -1.31
C GLY A 101 -8.11 20.97 -1.76
N GLN A 102 -6.83 21.02 -1.38
CA GLN A 102 -5.86 20.01 -1.79
C GLN A 102 -6.02 18.72 -0.98
N PRO A 103 -6.17 17.54 -1.63
CA PRO A 103 -6.43 16.30 -0.93
C PRO A 103 -5.20 15.74 -0.21
N TYR A 104 -5.43 15.11 0.95
CA TYR A 104 -4.36 14.45 1.72
C TYR A 104 -3.92 13.11 1.12
N ALA A 105 -2.63 12.83 1.25
CA ALA A 105 -2.04 11.54 0.91
C ALA A 105 -2.24 10.52 2.04
N MET A 106 -2.53 9.28 1.66
CA MET A 106 -2.77 8.19 2.61
C MET A 106 -1.68 7.12 2.51
N HIS A 107 -1.67 6.22 3.48
CA HIS A 107 -0.79 5.07 3.47
C HIS A 107 -0.91 4.28 2.17
N TYR A 108 0.25 3.88 1.62
CA TYR A 108 0.41 3.22 0.34
C TYR A 108 0.06 4.01 -0.91
N HIS A 109 -0.30 5.29 -0.80
CA HIS A 109 -0.30 6.19 -1.95
C HIS A 109 1.10 6.35 -2.53
N ARG A 110 1.16 6.64 -3.82
CA ARG A 110 2.41 6.69 -4.60
C ARG A 110 2.98 8.09 -4.76
N CYS A 111 4.30 8.10 -4.89
CA CYS A 111 5.07 9.19 -5.46
C CYS A 111 5.23 9.02 -6.98
N ALA A 112 5.61 10.09 -7.67
CA ALA A 112 5.90 10.08 -9.11
C ALA A 112 6.98 9.07 -9.51
N CYS A 113 7.94 8.78 -8.61
CA CYS A 113 8.93 7.72 -8.80
C CYS A 113 8.38 6.29 -8.71
N GLY A 114 7.10 6.11 -8.37
CA GLY A 114 6.42 4.81 -8.26
C GLY A 114 6.46 4.20 -6.85
N CYS A 115 7.37 4.63 -5.97
CA CYS A 115 7.44 4.17 -4.58
C CYS A 115 6.21 4.59 -3.76
N ARG A 116 5.82 3.73 -2.82
CA ARG A 116 4.72 3.96 -1.88
C ARG A 116 5.14 4.68 -0.61
N LEU A 117 4.22 5.46 -0.05
CA LEU A 117 4.34 6.17 1.22
C LEU A 117 3.97 5.28 2.41
N ILE A 118 4.76 5.34 3.48
CA ILE A 118 4.61 4.55 4.70
C ILE A 118 4.29 5.49 5.85
N SER A 119 3.03 5.46 6.32
CA SER A 119 2.60 6.29 7.45
C SER A 119 3.27 5.83 8.73
N SER A 120 3.72 6.78 9.55
CA SER A 120 4.14 6.50 10.92
C SER A 120 2.97 6.34 11.89
N LEU A 121 1.73 6.48 11.42
CA LEU A 121 0.49 6.45 12.21
C LEU A 121 -0.34 5.19 11.94
N GLN A 122 0.27 4.02 12.14
CA GLN A 122 -0.38 2.72 11.84
C GLN A 122 -1.66 2.44 12.64
N ASN A 123 -1.91 3.20 13.70
CA ASN A 123 -3.10 3.11 14.55
C ASN A 123 -4.11 4.26 14.34
N VAL A 124 -3.89 5.13 13.35
CA VAL A 124 -4.82 6.22 13.00
C VAL A 124 -5.43 5.92 11.64
N ASN A 125 -6.75 6.05 11.55
CA ASN A 125 -7.49 5.86 10.31
C ASN A 125 -8.47 7.01 10.14
N PHE A 126 -8.42 7.71 9.01
CA PHE A 126 -9.43 8.71 8.65
C PHE A 126 -10.71 7.98 8.24
N ALA A 127 -11.79 8.19 9.00
CA ALA A 127 -13.09 7.58 8.72
C ALA A 127 -13.81 8.29 7.59
#